data_AF-A0A2V5Z8J7-F1
#
_entry.id   AF-A0A2V5Z8J7-F1
#
_cell.length_a   1.000
_cell.length_b   1.000
_cell.length_c   1.000
_cell.angle_alpha   90.00
_cell.angle_beta   90.00
_cell.angle_gamma   90.00
#
_symmetry.space_group_name_H-M   'P 1'
#
loop_
_entity.id
_entity.type
_entity.pdbx_description
1 polymer ?
#
loop_
_entity_poly.entity_id
_entity_poly.type
_entity_poly.pdbx_seq_one_letter_code
_entity_poly.pdbx_strand_id
1 'polypeptide(L)' 'MAKFVLIGSGLAGGLLAAYLGRRGHEVDLYERRADPREGNIAGGRSINLAI' A
#
# COMPACT_ATOMS: atom_id res chain seq x y z
N MET A 1 -20.54 -0.40 6.66
CA MET A 1 -19.28 -0.94 6.10
C MET A 1 -19.43 -1.02 4.59
N ALA A 2 -18.34 -0.88 3.86
CA ALA A 2 -18.32 -0.94 2.39
C ALA A 2 -17.04 -1.65 1.95
N LYS A 3 -17.06 -2.23 0.75
CA LYS A 3 -15.91 -2.89 0.15
C LYS A 3 -15.21 -1.94 -0.83
N PHE A 4 -13.89 -1.84 -0.71
CA PHE A 4 -13.04 -1.03 -1.57
C PHE A 4 -11.98 -1.90 -2.26
N VAL A 5 -11.69 -1.55 -3.51
CA VAL A 5 -10.52 -2.08 -4.24
C VAL A 5 -9.57 -0.92 -4.50
N LEU A 6 -8.33 -1.06 -4.08
CA LEU A 6 -7.28 -0.06 -4.27
C LEU A 6 -6.16 -0.65 -5.13
N ILE A 7 -5.69 0.12 -6.11
CA ILE A 7 -4.57 -0.25 -6.98
C ILE A 7 -3.39 0.66 -6.66
N GLY A 8 -2.26 0.05 -6.28
CA GLY A 8 -1.02 0.70 -5.88
C GLY A 8 -0.81 0.74 -4.36
N SER A 9 0.20 0.03 -3.84
CA SER A 9 0.53 -0.02 -2.40
C SER A 9 1.66 0.93 -2.00
N GLY A 10 1.87 1.99 -2.77
CA GLY A 10 2.76 3.09 -2.41
C GLY A 10 2.29 3.89 -1.19
N LEU A 11 2.93 5.04 -0.93
CA LEU A 11 2.70 5.83 0.29
C LEU A 11 1.23 6.19 0.53
N ALA A 12 0.56 6.77 -0.47
CA ALA A 12 -0.83 7.19 -0.34
C ALA A 12 -1.80 5.99 -0.29
N GLY A 13 -1.58 4.97 -1.13
CA GLY A 13 -2.45 3.80 -1.21
C GLY A 13 -2.45 2.97 0.06
N GLY A 14 -1.25 2.70 0.61
CA GLY A 14 -1.11 2.00 1.89
C GLY A 14 -1.74 2.77 3.06
N LEU A 15 -1.56 4.10 3.10
CA LEU A 15 -2.15 4.95 4.14
C LEU A 15 -3.67 4.95 4.08
N LEU A 16 -4.25 5.12 2.88
CA LEU A 16 -5.70 5.09 2.69
C LEU A 16 -6.29 3.72 3.06
N ALA A 17 -5.66 2.63 2.63
CA ALA A 17 -6.07 1.28 2.97
C ALA A 17 -6.12 1.06 4.50
N ALA A 18 -5.08 1.51 5.22
CA ALA A 18 -5.03 1.43 6.67
C ALA A 18 -6.15 2.24 7.34
N TYR A 19 -6.45 3.44 6.86
CA TYR A 19 -7.52 4.27 7.40
C TYR A 19 -8.93 3.75 7.12
N LEU A 20 -9.14 3.12 5.95
CA LEU A 20 -10.41 2.48 5.60
C LEU A 20 -10.61 1.21 6.45
N GLY A 21 -9.59 0.36 6.57
CA GLY A 21 -9.62 -0.83 7.42
C GLY A 21 -9.89 -0.50 8.90
N ARG A 22 -9.24 0.54 9.44
CA ARG A 22 -9.49 1.03 10.82
C ARG A 22 -10.93 1.51 11.05
N ARG A 23 -11.62 1.97 10.00
CA ARG A 23 -13.04 2.36 10.06
C ARG A 23 -13.99 1.18 9.80
N GLY A 24 -13.46 -0.04 9.70
CA GLY A 24 -14.25 -1.25 9.47
C GLY A 24 -14.66 -1.42 8.01
N HIS A 25 -13.89 -0.93 7.04
CA HIS A 25 -14.15 -1.28 5.64
C HIS A 25 -13.34 -2.51 5.23
N GLU A 26 -13.90 -3.32 4.33
CA GLU A 26 -13.16 -4.38 3.65
C GLU A 26 -12.35 -3.73 2.52
N VAL A 27 -11.05 -4.01 2.46
CA VAL A 27 -10.16 -3.38 1.49
C VAL A 27 -9.27 -4.44 0.84
N ASP A 28 -9.43 -4.61 -0.46
CA ASP A 28 -8.51 -5.38 -1.29
C ASP A 28 -7.49 -4.41 -1.90
N LEU A 29 -6.20 -4.56 -1.56
CA LEU A 29 -5.11 -3.71 -2.04
C LEU A 29 -4.18 -4.52 -2.94
N TYR A 30 -4.04 -4.09 -4.19
CA TYR A 30 -3.19 -4.75 -5.18
C TYR A 30 -2.00 -3.88 -5.54
N GLU A 31 -0.83 -4.48 -5.68
CA GLU A 31 0.39 -3.82 -6.17
C GLU A 31 1.05 -4.70 -7.22
N ARG A 32 1.59 -4.07 -8.26
CA ARG A 32 2.28 -4.77 -9.35
C ARG A 32 3.63 -5.32 -8.88
N ARG A 33 4.32 -4.59 -8.01
CA ARG A 33 5.60 -5.01 -7.44
C ARG A 33 5.41 -6.12 -6.41
N ALA A 34 6.42 -6.99 -6.31
CA ALA A 34 6.54 -7.94 -5.20
C ALA A 34 6.61 -7.20 -3.85
N ASP A 35 6.24 -7.91 -2.79
CA ASP A 35 6.30 -7.38 -1.44
C ASP A 35 7.76 -7.04 -1.07
N PRO A 36 8.10 -5.75 -0.83
CA PRO A 36 9.47 -5.37 -0.49
C PRO A 36 9.93 -5.98 0.85
N ARG A 37 9.02 -6.47 1.70
CA ARG A 37 9.34 -7.11 2.99
C ARG A 37 9.87 -8.53 2.81
N GLU A 38 9.62 -9.16 1.67
CA GLU A 38 10.10 -10.51 1.34
C GLU A 38 11.54 -10.52 0.78
N GLY A 39 12.20 -9.36 0.74
CA GLY A 39 13.63 -9.23 0.43
C GLY A 39 13.99 -9.22 -1.06
N ASN A 40 13.02 -9.40 -1.97
CA ASN A 40 13.26 -9.42 -3.42
C ASN A 40 13.07 -8.05 -4.08
N ILE A 41 13.81 -7.04 -3.59
CA ILE A 41 13.69 -5.67 -4.11
C ILE A 41 14.44 -5.58 -5.44
N ALA A 42 13.71 -5.60 -6.56
CA ALA A 42 14.23 -5.11 -7.84
C ALA A 42 14.60 -3.63 -7.64
N GLY A 43 15.90 -3.35 -7.59
CA GLY A 43 16.48 -2.08 -7.15
C GLY A 43 15.76 -0.84 -7.68
N GLY A 44 14.95 -0.23 -6.82
CA GLY A 44 14.38 1.09 -6.99
C GLY A 44 14.93 1.96 -5.86
N ARG A 45 15.43 3.15 -6.22
CA ARG A 45 16.08 4.07 -5.28
C ARG A 45 15.10 4.43 -4.17
N SER A 46 15.30 3.89 -2.97
CA SER A 46 14.70 4.50 -1.78
C SER A 46 15.18 5.95 -1.74
N ILE A 47 14.24 6.88 -1.79
CA ILE A 47 14.53 8.31 -1.69
C ILE A 47 14.19 8.76 -0.28
N ASN A 48 15.05 9.62 0.27
CA ASN A 48 14.71 10.33 1.48
C ASN A 48 13.66 11.37 1.12
N LEU A 49 12.53 11.36 1.83
CA LEU A 49 11.48 12.36 1.72
C LEU A 49 11.53 13.22 2.98
N ALA A 50 11.47 14.53 2.82
CA ALA A 50 11.12 15.40 3.93
C ALA A 50 9.59 15.43 3.99
N ILE A 51 9.03 14.95 5.11
CA ILE A 51 7.60 15.03 5.42
C ILE A 51 7.42 15.84 6.70
#